data_AF-A0A8T3PG41-F1
#
_entry.id   AF-A0A8T3PG41-F1
#
_cell.length_a   1.000
_cell.length_b   1.000
_cell.length_c   1.000
_cell.angle_alpha   90.00
_cell.angle_beta   90.00
_cell.angle_gamma   90.00
#
_symmetry.space_group_name_H-M   'P 1'
#
loop_
_entity.id
_entity.type
_entity.pdbx_description
1 polymer ?
#
loop_
_entity_poly.entity_id
_entity_poly.type
_entity_poly.pdbx_seq_one_letter_code
_entity_poly.pdbx_strand_id
1 'polypeptide(L)'
;EFSAFDDPAFVAGVRAFVEAGEEARFVPHLPLKLVIIDETIVMFGMEDPVAGSADLTIVVVEHPSLAKTLKLSFDAVWSSGLTYDQAEERLVERLAQPA
;
A
#
# COMPACT_ATOMS: atom_id res chain seq x y z
N GLU A 1 -1.67 -3.97 -1.33
CA GLU A 1 -1.88 -4.86 -2.49
C GLU A 1 -2.97 -5.87 -2.16
N PHE A 2 -3.48 -6.62 -3.15
CA PHE A 2 -4.47 -7.68 -2.88
C PHE A 2 -3.95 -8.84 -2.01
N SER A 3 -2.63 -9.05 -1.96
CA SER A 3 -1.98 -9.98 -1.02
C SER A 3 -2.26 -9.64 0.46
N ALA A 4 -2.67 -8.40 0.76
CA ALA A 4 -3.11 -8.00 2.09
C ALA A 4 -4.23 -8.91 2.64
N PHE A 5 -5.09 -9.44 1.77
CA PHE A 5 -6.20 -10.30 2.16
C PHE A 5 -5.78 -11.71 2.60
N ASP A 6 -4.53 -12.09 2.37
CA ASP A 6 -3.98 -13.37 2.82
C ASP A 6 -3.60 -13.34 4.32
N ASP A 7 -3.56 -12.14 4.93
CA ASP A 7 -3.33 -11.92 6.36
C ASP A 7 -4.54 -11.25 7.03
N PRO A 8 -5.40 -12.02 7.72
CA PRO A 8 -6.58 -11.48 8.40
C PRO A 8 -6.25 -10.41 9.45
N ALA A 9 -5.09 -10.49 10.11
CA ALA A 9 -4.69 -9.50 11.11
C ALA A 9 -4.33 -8.17 10.44
N PHE A 10 -3.66 -8.21 9.29
CA PHE A 10 -3.37 -7.03 8.49
C PHE A 10 -4.66 -6.36 7.99
N VAL A 11 -5.61 -7.13 7.45
CA VAL A 11 -6.91 -6.61 6.99
C VAL A 11 -7.70 -5.96 8.13
N ALA A 12 -7.70 -6.56 9.33
CA ALA A 12 -8.34 -5.99 10.50
C ALA A 12 -7.69 -4.65 10.90
N GLY A 13 -6.36 -4.55 10.81
CA GLY A 13 -5.64 -3.29 11.01
C GLY A 13 -6.07 -2.21 10.00
N VAL A 14 -6.12 -2.54 8.71
CA VAL A 14 -6.59 -1.59 7.67
C VAL A 14 -8.03 -1.15 7.95
N ARG A 15 -8.92 -2.09 8.32
CA ARG A 15 -10.31 -1.77 8.66
C ARG A 15 -10.40 -0.75 9.79
N ALA A 16 -9.64 -0.93 10.86
CA ALA A 16 -9.64 -0.03 12.00
C ALA A 16 -9.23 1.41 11.63
N PHE A 17 -8.26 1.57 10.72
CA PHE A 17 -7.89 2.89 10.20
C PHE A 17 -8.99 3.51 9.33
N VAL A 18 -9.62 2.70 8.46
CA VAL A 18 -10.76 3.16 7.64
C VAL A 18 -11.92 3.62 8.52
N GLU A 19 -12.25 2.87 9.57
CA GLU A 19 -13.28 3.24 10.55
C GLU A 19 -12.92 4.52 11.34
N ALA A 20 -11.63 4.81 11.50
CA ALA A 20 -11.14 6.06 12.09
C ALA A 20 -11.15 7.26 11.12
N GLY A 21 -11.51 7.05 9.85
CA GLY A 21 -11.63 8.09 8.83
C GLY A 21 -10.50 8.15 7.80
N GLU A 22 -9.57 7.20 7.82
CA GLU A 22 -8.53 7.08 6.80
C GLU A 22 -9.11 6.52 5.49
N GLU A 23 -8.52 6.92 4.36
CA GLU A 23 -8.82 6.28 3.08
C GLU A 23 -7.87 5.11 2.82
N ALA A 24 -8.40 4.03 2.25
CA ALA A 24 -7.60 2.89 1.82
C ALA A 24 -7.92 2.50 0.38
N ARG A 25 -6.88 2.19 -0.38
CA ARG A 25 -6.98 1.67 -1.74
C ARG A 25 -6.20 0.37 -1.91
N PHE A 26 -6.77 -0.53 -2.70
CA PHE A 26 -6.18 -1.83 -3.00
C PHE A 26 -5.89 -1.95 -4.49
N VAL A 27 -4.63 -2.24 -4.80
CA VAL A 27 -4.13 -2.50 -6.16
C VAL A 27 -3.63 -3.94 -6.27
N PRO A 28 -3.60 -4.54 -7.47
CA PRO A 28 -3.06 -5.88 -7.67
C PRO A 28 -1.57 -5.98 -7.29
N HIS A 29 -0.79 -4.95 -7.63
CA HIS A 29 0.64 -4.85 -7.34
C HIS A 29 1.02 -3.39 -7.02
N LEU A 30 1.81 -3.21 -5.99
CA LEU A 30 2.35 -1.99 -5.42
C LEU A 30 3.85 -1.97 -5.71
N PRO A 31 4.32 -1.11 -6.63
CA PRO A 31 5.72 -1.12 -7.05
C PRO A 31 6.72 -0.80 -5.94
N LEU A 32 6.31 0.01 -4.95
CA LEU A 32 7.17 0.47 -3.86
C LEU A 32 6.33 0.79 -2.63
N LYS A 33 6.74 0.30 -1.46
CA LYS A 33 6.21 0.76 -0.16
C LYS A 33 6.77 2.15 0.12
N LEU A 34 5.95 3.17 -0.12
CA LEU A 34 6.31 4.58 -0.04
C LEU A 34 5.47 5.30 1.02
N VAL A 35 6.11 6.12 1.83
CA VAL A 35 5.49 7.07 2.75
C VAL A 35 5.93 8.47 2.37
N ILE A 36 4.99 9.42 2.28
CA ILE A 36 5.25 10.83 2.02
C ILE A 36 4.71 11.62 3.22
N ILE A 37 5.53 12.47 3.81
CA ILE A 37 5.18 13.28 4.99
C ILE A 37 5.31 14.75 4.62
N ASP A 38 4.24 15.51 4.84
CA ASP A 38 4.13 16.96 4.63
C ASP A 38 4.58 17.46 3.24
N GLU A 39 4.61 16.58 2.24
CA GLU A 39 5.17 16.83 0.91
C GLU A 39 6.64 17.31 0.92
N THR A 40 7.39 17.00 1.99
CA THR A 40 8.81 17.38 2.15
C THR A 40 9.72 16.19 2.41
N ILE A 41 9.21 15.11 3.00
CA ILE A 41 9.98 13.91 3.36
C ILE A 41 9.40 12.70 2.64
N VAL A 42 10.26 11.84 2.14
CA VAL A 42 9.89 10.51 1.66
C VAL A 42 10.65 9.43 2.39
N MET A 43 9.97 8.33 2.64
CA MET A 43 10.53 7.13 3.23
C MET A 43 10.07 5.92 2.44
N PHE A 44 10.99 5.05 2.06
CA PHE A 44 10.66 3.80 1.39
C PHE A 44 11.66 2.69 1.72
N GLY A 45 11.16 1.46 1.68
CA GLY A 45 11.98 0.27 1.90
C GLY A 45 12.74 -0.12 0.63
N MET A 46 14.02 -0.45 0.80
CA MET A 46 14.83 -1.16 -0.16
C MET A 46 14.98 -2.60 0.33
N GLU A 47 14.21 -3.49 -0.28
CA GLU A 47 14.34 -4.92 -0.06
C GLU A 47 15.62 -5.41 -0.76
N ASP A 48 16.45 -6.19 -0.05
CA ASP A 48 17.65 -6.79 -0.62
C ASP A 48 17.24 -7.90 -1.61
N PRO A 49 17.56 -7.77 -2.92
CA PRO A 49 17.16 -8.74 -3.93
C PRO A 49 17.93 -10.07 -3.85
N VAL A 50 18.98 -10.16 -3.04
CA VAL A 50 19.87 -11.33 -2.91
C VAL A 50 19.75 -11.99 -1.54
N ALA A 51 19.57 -11.24 -0.46
CA ALA A 51 19.58 -11.77 0.91
C ALA A 51 18.22 -12.35 1.37
N GLY A 52 17.14 -12.14 0.61
CA GLY A 52 15.80 -12.50 1.05
C GLY A 52 15.24 -11.55 2.11
N SER A 53 13.93 -11.62 2.34
CA SER A 53 13.09 -10.58 2.97
C SER A 53 13.37 -10.23 4.45
N ALA A 54 14.48 -10.66 5.04
CA ALA A 54 14.77 -10.47 6.46
C ALA A 54 15.44 -9.12 6.77
N ASP A 55 16.25 -8.59 5.85
CA ASP A 55 16.97 -7.33 6.03
C ASP A 55 16.36 -6.23 5.16
N LEU A 56 15.57 -5.35 5.78
CA LEU A 56 14.95 -4.20 5.14
C LEU A 56 15.77 -2.94 5.40
N THR A 57 16.34 -2.35 4.35
CA THR A 57 16.95 -1.02 4.46
C THR A 57 15.88 0.04 4.25
N ILE A 58 15.74 0.97 5.19
CA ILE A 58 14.85 2.12 5.01
C ILE A 58 15.66 3.32 4.53
N VAL A 59 15.26 3.90 3.39
CA VAL A 59 15.82 5.16 2.89
C VAL A 59 14.89 6.29 3.27
N VAL A 60 15.43 7.32 3.91
CA VAL A 60 14.72 8.57 4.22
C VAL A 60 15.41 9.71 3.48
N VAL A 61 14.63 10.50 2.73
CA VAL A 61 15.13 11.67 2.01
C VAL A 61 14.24 12.87 2.32
N GLU A 62 14.84 13.92 2.86
CA GLU A 62 14.20 15.20 3.10
C GLU A 62 14.46 16.14 1.92
N HIS A 63 13.57 16.13 0.93
CA HIS A 63 13.67 17.00 -0.23
C HIS A 63 12.30 17.25 -0.88
N PRO A 64 11.76 18.48 -0.83
CA PRO A 64 10.40 18.77 -1.32
C PRO A 64 10.17 18.41 -2.80
N SER A 65 11.14 18.65 -3.68
CA SER A 65 10.97 18.31 -5.10
C SER A 65 10.90 16.80 -5.32
N LEU A 66 11.61 16.00 -4.50
CA LEU A 66 11.55 14.56 -4.61
C LEU A 66 10.21 14.04 -4.08
N ALA A 67 9.76 14.57 -2.93
CA ALA A 67 8.46 14.25 -2.37
C ALA A 67 7.31 14.55 -3.34
N LYS A 68 7.29 15.73 -3.96
CA LYS A 68 6.28 16.08 -4.96
C LYS A 68 6.34 15.18 -6.19
N THR A 69 7.53 14.82 -6.64
CA THR A 69 7.70 13.91 -7.80
C THR A 69 7.14 12.52 -7.47
N LEU A 70 7.50 11.98 -6.31
CA LEU A 70 7.02 10.66 -5.88
C LEU A 70 5.51 10.67 -5.54
N LYS A 71 4.96 11.81 -5.11
CA LYS A 71 3.52 11.99 -4.95
C LYS A 71 2.76 11.80 -6.27
N LEU A 72 3.29 12.28 -7.40
CA LEU A 72 2.69 12.03 -8.71
C LEU A 72 2.61 10.52 -9.02
N SER A 73 3.67 9.78 -8.71
CA SER A 73 3.68 8.31 -8.86
C SER A 73 2.70 7.63 -7.90
N PHE A 74 2.61 8.10 -6.66
CA PHE A 74 1.63 7.63 -5.68
C PHE A 74 0.20 7.85 -6.20
N ASP A 75 -0.14 9.07 -6.62
CA ASP A 75 -1.47 9.45 -7.11
C ASP A 75 -1.88 8.61 -8.33
N ALA A 76 -0.93 8.33 -9.23
CA ALA A 76 -1.15 7.48 -10.39
C ALA A 76 -1.56 6.05 -9.97
N VAL A 77 -0.84 5.44 -9.02
CA VAL A 77 -1.17 4.11 -8.48
C VAL A 77 -2.48 4.15 -7.70
N TRP A 78 -2.65 5.15 -6.83
CA TRP A 78 -3.81 5.35 -5.97
C TRP A 78 -5.12 5.43 -6.77
N SER A 79 -5.13 6.23 -7.84
CA SER A 79 -6.31 6.41 -8.68
C SER A 79 -6.79 5.13 -9.37
N SER A 80 -5.92 4.14 -9.54
CA SER A 80 -6.25 2.83 -10.12
C SER A 80 -6.79 1.82 -9.09
N GLY A 81 -6.71 2.15 -7.80
CA GLY A 81 -7.03 1.24 -6.71
C GLY A 81 -8.52 1.16 -6.39
N LEU A 82 -8.95 -0.04 -5.99
CA LEU A 82 -10.29 -0.27 -5.43
C LEU A 82 -10.36 0.31 -4.02
N THR A 83 -11.52 0.87 -3.65
CA THR A 83 -11.81 1.21 -2.24
C THR A 83 -11.82 -0.05 -1.36
N TYR A 84 -11.80 0.12 -0.04
CA TYR A 84 -11.93 -0.99 0.90
C TYR A 84 -13.18 -1.83 0.61
N ASP A 85 -14.36 -1.20 0.52
CA ASP A 85 -15.63 -1.89 0.29
C ASP A 85 -15.64 -2.68 -1.03
N GLN A 86 -15.18 -2.06 -2.11
CA GLN A 86 -15.07 -2.73 -3.42
C GLN A 86 -14.11 -3.92 -3.38
N ALA A 87 -13.02 -3.81 -2.62
CA ALA A 87 -12.04 -4.88 -2.49
C ALA A 87 -12.56 -6.03 -1.61
N GLU A 88 -13.34 -5.71 -0.56
CA GLU A 88 -14.01 -6.69 0.29
C GLU A 88 -15.08 -7.48 -0.49
N GLU A 89 -15.93 -6.80 -1.26
CA GLU A 89 -16.91 -7.45 -2.15
C GLU A 89 -16.23 -8.43 -3.12
N ARG A 90 -15.16 -8.00 -3.78
CA ARG A 90 -14.37 -8.83 -4.70
C ARG A 90 -13.74 -10.04 -4.02
N LEU A 91 -13.31 -9.91 -2.76
CA LEU A 91 -12.80 -11.04 -1.98
C LEU A 91 -13.91 -12.05 -1.70
N VAL A 92 -15.08 -11.58 -1.26
CA VAL A 92 -16.25 -12.43 -1.00
C VAL A 92 -16.67 -13.19 -2.26
N GLU A 93 -16.72 -12.52 -3.41
CA GLU A 93 -17.01 -13.15 -4.71
C GLU A 93 -15.99 -14.23 -5.07
N ARG A 94 -14.69 -13.98 -4.88
CA ARG A 94 -13.63 -14.98 -5.12
C ARG A 94 -13.78 -16.21 -4.23
N LEU A 95 -14.13 -16.03 -2.95
CA LEU A 95 -14.31 -17.12 -2.01
C LEU A 95 -15.61 -17.92 -2.27
N ALA A 96 -16.61 -17.29 -2.89
CA ALA A 96 -17.90 -17.90 -3.22
C ALA A 96 -17.92 -18.69 -4.54
N GLN A 97 -16.89 -18.56 -5.39
CA GLN A 97 -16.76 -19.32 -6.64
C GLN A 97 -16.06 -20.66 -6.38
N PRO A 98 -16.71 -21.82 -6.67
CA PRO A 98 -16.07 -23.12 -6.51
C PRO A 98 -14.96 -23.29 -7.55
N ALA A 99 -13.86 -23.94 -7.12
CA ALA A 99 -12.70 -24.27 -7.95
C ALA A 99 -13.01 -25.15 -9.16
#